data_AF-A0A7W0Y011-F1
#
_entry.id   AF-A0A7W0Y011-F1
#
_cell.length_a   1.000
_cell.length_b   1.000
_cell.length_c   1.000
_cell.angle_alpha   90.00
_cell.angle_beta   90.00
_cell.angle_gamma   90.00
#
_symmetry.space_group_name_H-M   'P 1'
#
loop_
_entity.id
_entity.type
_entity.pdbx_description
1 polymer ?
#
loop_
_entity_poly.entity_id
_entity_poly.type
_entity_poly.pdbx_seq_one_letter_code
_entity_poly.pdbx_strand_id
1 'polypeptide(L)'
;MTQTVAARPVPLSRVWSHNKIIADDLQGDDLGDVLELHSEASAWWVLPRQHEEVSIQLRDAASALDLDDLAMKDLVAEDRRATFEELGHARLVTTNAVILDRQTAELTVHAVSMVTTDRAMICLVDPVGDEFNPAHLLAKKSDQLADGGVECALQLVLGAVISTYENAVEWLEDSNDQLANALFEERPLNKFEQLWA
;
A
#
# COMPACT_ATOMS: atom_id res chain seq x y z
N MET A 1 14.36 26.80 25.21
CA MET A 1 13.27 25.82 25.35
C MET A 1 12.73 25.56 23.95
N THR A 2 13.21 24.50 23.30
CA THR A 2 12.79 24.12 21.95
C THR A 2 11.54 23.25 22.10
N GLN A 3 10.38 23.80 21.76
CA GLN A 3 9.15 22.99 21.70
C GLN A 3 9.31 22.01 20.54
N THR A 4 9.50 20.74 20.87
CA THR A 4 9.31 19.63 19.93
C THR A 4 7.85 19.62 19.56
N VAL A 5 7.51 20.19 18.40
CA VAL A 5 6.18 20.05 17.80
C VAL A 5 5.99 18.56 17.55
N ALA A 6 5.13 17.92 18.34
CA ALA A 6 4.75 16.53 18.09
C ALA A 6 4.23 16.45 16.65
N ALA A 7 4.88 15.62 15.83
CA ALA A 7 4.44 15.39 14.47
C ALA A 7 2.99 14.88 14.53
N ARG A 8 2.08 15.55 13.81
CA ARG A 8 0.72 15.04 13.66
C ARG A 8 0.78 13.67 13.00
N PRO A 9 -0.10 12.73 13.40
CA PRO A 9 -0.23 11.47 12.68
C PRO A 9 -0.52 11.75 11.20
N VAL A 10 0.03 10.89 10.35
CA VAL A 10 -0.18 10.95 8.90
C VAL A 10 -1.67 10.70 8.62
N PRO A 11 -2.32 11.52 7.77
CA PRO A 11 -3.73 11.32 7.49
C PRO A 11 -3.96 10.04 6.70
N LEU A 12 -5.09 9.37 6.94
CA LEU A 12 -5.48 8.15 6.22
C LEU A 12 -6.28 8.44 4.95
N SER A 13 -6.85 9.63 4.83
CA SER A 13 -7.45 10.12 3.60
C SER A 13 -7.11 11.58 3.37
N ARG A 14 -7.17 12.00 2.11
CA ARG A 14 -6.97 13.39 1.71
C ARG A 14 -7.78 13.69 0.46
N VAL A 15 -8.38 14.87 0.46
CA VAL A 15 -9.00 15.49 -0.72
C VAL A 15 -8.18 16.70 -1.10
N TRP A 16 -7.84 16.80 -2.39
CA TRP A 16 -7.12 17.94 -2.94
C TRP A 16 -7.76 18.41 -4.23
N SER A 17 -7.55 19.68 -4.57
CA SER A 17 -7.79 20.18 -5.91
C SER A 17 -6.62 21.07 -6.29
N HIS A 18 -6.00 20.77 -7.45
CA HIS A 18 -4.74 21.39 -7.86
C HIS A 18 -3.71 21.30 -6.71
N ASN A 19 -3.03 22.39 -6.36
CA ASN A 19 -2.01 22.40 -5.30
C ASN A 19 -2.59 22.67 -3.90
N LYS A 20 -3.91 22.54 -3.70
CA LYS A 20 -4.56 22.85 -2.42
C LYS A 20 -5.20 21.61 -1.80
N ILE A 21 -4.80 21.30 -0.57
CA ILE A 21 -5.50 20.35 0.29
C ILE A 21 -6.83 20.99 0.74
N ILE A 22 -7.93 20.29 0.50
CA ILE A 22 -9.29 20.68 0.88
C ILE A 22 -9.61 20.13 2.25
N ALA A 23 -9.33 18.84 2.46
CA ALA A 23 -9.61 18.13 3.70
C ALA A 23 -8.66 16.93 3.86
N ASP A 24 -8.44 16.54 5.12
CA ASP A 24 -7.69 15.36 5.55
C ASP A 24 -8.55 14.55 6.52
N ASP A 25 -8.30 13.24 6.62
CA ASP A 25 -8.93 12.31 7.59
C ASP A 25 -10.46 12.23 7.52
N LEU A 26 -11.02 12.34 6.32
CA LEU A 26 -12.42 12.04 6.01
C LEU A 26 -12.69 10.52 6.02
N GLN A 27 -13.92 10.14 6.34
CA GLN A 27 -14.39 8.75 6.36
C GLN A 27 -15.67 8.60 5.53
N GLY A 28 -15.81 7.48 4.82
CA GLY A 28 -17.07 7.04 4.20
C GLY A 28 -17.82 8.16 3.47
N ASP A 29 -19.02 8.48 3.97
CA ASP A 29 -19.91 9.52 3.45
C ASP A 29 -19.26 10.92 3.38
N ASP A 30 -18.45 11.32 4.38
CA ASP A 30 -17.82 12.64 4.39
C ASP A 30 -16.86 12.81 3.19
N LEU A 31 -16.19 11.72 2.78
CA LEU A 31 -15.32 11.74 1.60
C LEU A 31 -16.15 11.93 0.32
N GLY A 32 -17.26 11.22 0.21
CA GLY A 32 -18.21 11.32 -0.91
C GLY A 32 -18.78 12.74 -1.02
N ASP A 33 -19.32 13.27 0.09
CA ASP A 33 -19.90 14.61 0.18
C ASP A 33 -18.90 15.68 -0.29
N VAL A 34 -17.65 15.63 0.18
CA VAL A 34 -16.63 16.62 -0.21
C VAL A 34 -16.29 16.50 -1.71
N LEU A 35 -16.24 15.28 -2.26
CA LEU A 35 -16.03 15.08 -3.70
C LEU A 35 -17.22 15.55 -4.55
N GLU A 36 -18.45 15.45 -4.05
CA GLU A 36 -19.63 16.01 -4.70
C GLU A 36 -19.62 17.56 -4.68
N LEU A 37 -19.27 18.15 -3.53
CA LEU A 37 -19.18 19.61 -3.38
C LEU A 37 -18.06 20.23 -4.23
N HIS A 38 -17.00 19.47 -4.52
CA HIS A 38 -15.83 19.94 -5.26
C HIS A 38 -15.57 19.08 -6.50
N SER A 39 -16.24 19.36 -7.63
CA SER A 39 -16.16 18.55 -8.87
C SER A 39 -14.75 18.34 -9.41
N GLU A 40 -13.86 19.31 -9.23
CA GLU A 40 -12.45 19.26 -9.69
C GLU A 40 -11.49 18.72 -8.61
N ALA A 41 -12.02 18.14 -7.54
CA ALA A 41 -11.21 17.53 -6.49
C ALA A 41 -10.95 16.05 -6.78
N SER A 42 -9.76 15.62 -6.37
CA SER A 42 -9.31 14.24 -6.33
C SER A 42 -9.09 13.80 -4.88
N ALA A 43 -9.15 12.50 -4.64
CA ALA A 43 -8.97 11.92 -3.33
C ALA A 43 -8.12 10.65 -3.31
N TRP A 44 -7.51 10.39 -2.16
CA TRP A 44 -6.97 9.08 -1.83
C TRP A 44 -7.44 8.70 -0.43
N TRP A 45 -7.63 7.39 -0.22
CA TRP A 45 -8.01 6.82 1.06
C TRP A 45 -7.29 5.50 1.28
N VAL A 46 -6.62 5.36 2.41
CA VAL A 46 -5.90 4.16 2.82
C VAL A 46 -6.60 3.55 4.02
N LEU A 47 -6.98 2.28 3.92
CA LEU A 47 -7.77 1.56 4.92
C LEU A 47 -7.12 0.21 5.26
N PRO A 48 -7.21 -0.27 6.52
CA PRO A 48 -6.83 -1.63 6.85
C PRO A 48 -7.76 -2.64 6.17
N ARG A 49 -7.25 -3.82 5.77
CA ARG A 49 -8.07 -4.86 5.13
C ARG A 49 -8.93 -5.58 6.16
N GLN A 50 -8.37 -5.90 7.31
CA GLN A 50 -9.01 -6.73 8.34
C GLN A 50 -9.66 -5.88 9.43
N HIS A 51 -10.78 -5.23 9.11
CA HIS A 51 -11.59 -4.55 10.13
C HIS A 51 -13.07 -4.59 9.75
N GLU A 52 -13.93 -5.14 10.63
CA GLU A 52 -15.38 -5.26 10.36
C GLU A 52 -16.02 -3.89 10.06
N GLU A 53 -15.57 -2.84 10.74
CA GLU A 53 -16.06 -1.46 10.50
C GLU A 53 -15.64 -0.91 9.13
N VAL A 54 -14.51 -1.37 8.57
CA VAL A 54 -14.05 -0.97 7.22
C VAL A 54 -15.00 -1.49 6.15
N SER A 55 -15.67 -2.63 6.36
CA SER A 55 -16.63 -3.16 5.39
C SER A 55 -17.88 -2.29 5.22
N ILE A 56 -18.22 -1.47 6.22
CA ILE A 56 -19.34 -0.51 6.14
C ILE A 56 -18.84 0.75 5.45
N GLN A 57 -17.76 1.34 5.97
CA GLN A 57 -17.12 2.54 5.42
C GLN A 57 -16.73 2.41 3.95
N LEU A 58 -16.26 1.23 3.55
CA LEU A 58 -15.88 0.93 2.17
C LEU A 58 -17.10 0.86 1.25
N ARG A 59 -18.26 0.35 1.73
CA ARG A 59 -19.49 0.33 0.91
C ARG A 59 -20.03 1.73 0.67
N ASP A 60 -19.99 2.58 1.68
CA ASP A 60 -20.46 3.96 1.58
C ASP A 60 -19.62 4.74 0.56
N ALA A 61 -18.29 4.65 0.65
CA ALA A 61 -17.43 5.25 -0.36
C ALA A 61 -17.52 4.57 -1.72
N ALA A 62 -17.73 3.26 -1.79
CA ALA A 62 -17.93 2.55 -3.05
C ALA A 62 -19.18 3.06 -3.78
N SER A 63 -20.27 3.29 -3.05
CA SER A 63 -21.48 3.90 -3.61
C SER A 63 -21.21 5.32 -4.13
N ALA A 64 -20.45 6.13 -3.39
CA ALA A 64 -20.09 7.49 -3.82
C ALA A 64 -19.15 7.51 -5.04
N LEU A 65 -18.40 6.44 -5.26
CA LEU A 65 -17.46 6.29 -6.36
C LEU A 65 -18.02 5.46 -7.53
N ASP A 66 -19.30 5.13 -7.50
CA ASP A 66 -19.99 4.30 -8.51
C ASP A 66 -19.31 2.94 -8.74
N LEU A 67 -18.78 2.36 -7.67
CA LEU A 67 -18.21 1.00 -7.66
C LEU A 67 -19.33 -0.02 -7.47
N ASP A 68 -19.43 -0.97 -8.40
CA ASP A 68 -20.42 -2.04 -8.29
C ASP A 68 -20.02 -3.13 -7.27
N ASP A 69 -20.98 -4.00 -6.94
CA ASP A 69 -20.79 -5.10 -5.99
C ASP A 69 -19.67 -6.07 -6.42
N LEU A 70 -19.37 -6.17 -7.72
CA LEU A 70 -18.33 -7.05 -8.25
C LEU A 70 -16.94 -6.46 -7.98
N ALA A 71 -16.74 -5.18 -8.31
CA ALA A 71 -15.52 -4.43 -7.99
C ALA A 71 -15.22 -4.47 -6.49
N MET A 72 -16.26 -4.34 -5.66
CA MET A 72 -16.16 -4.43 -4.21
C MET A 72 -15.73 -5.81 -3.73
N LYS A 73 -16.34 -6.87 -4.27
CA LYS A 73 -15.99 -8.25 -3.94
C LYS A 73 -14.54 -8.55 -4.29
N ASP A 74 -14.07 -8.08 -5.44
CA ASP A 74 -12.71 -8.35 -5.90
C ASP A 74 -11.68 -7.50 -5.14
N LEU A 75 -12.04 -6.30 -4.71
CA LEU A 75 -11.20 -5.44 -3.86
C LEU A 75 -10.91 -6.08 -2.49
N VAL A 76 -11.92 -6.69 -1.87
CA VAL A 76 -11.78 -7.37 -0.57
C VAL A 76 -11.36 -8.83 -0.67
N ALA A 77 -11.19 -9.36 -1.89
CA ALA A 77 -10.82 -10.75 -2.09
C ALA A 77 -9.50 -11.09 -1.39
N GLU A 78 -9.43 -12.28 -0.80
CA GLU A 78 -8.23 -12.76 -0.11
C GLU A 78 -7.24 -13.45 -1.06
N ASP A 79 -7.54 -13.50 -2.36
CA ASP A 79 -6.60 -14.02 -3.34
C ASP A 79 -5.34 -13.16 -3.36
N ARG A 80 -4.20 -13.80 -3.17
CA ARG A 80 -2.88 -13.17 -3.16
C ARG A 80 -2.26 -13.08 -4.55
N ARG A 81 -2.98 -13.51 -5.59
CA ARG A 81 -2.51 -13.36 -6.95
C ARG A 81 -2.59 -11.90 -7.37
N ALA A 82 -1.50 -11.39 -7.94
CA ALA A 82 -1.53 -10.07 -8.54
C ALA A 82 -2.45 -10.05 -9.77
N THR A 83 -3.44 -9.17 -9.79
CA THR A 83 -4.35 -8.96 -10.92
C THR A 83 -4.54 -7.48 -11.23
N PHE A 84 -4.91 -7.21 -12.47
CA PHE A 84 -5.33 -5.90 -12.96
C PHE A 84 -6.61 -6.08 -13.75
N GLU A 85 -7.65 -5.34 -13.40
CA GLU A 85 -8.96 -5.42 -14.03
C GLU A 85 -9.52 -4.01 -14.27
N GLU A 86 -10.16 -3.83 -15.42
CA GLU A 86 -10.89 -2.60 -15.77
C GLU A 86 -12.38 -2.89 -15.67
N LEU A 87 -13.06 -2.16 -14.78
CA LEU A 87 -14.49 -2.29 -14.48
C LEU A 87 -15.15 -0.94 -14.72
N GLY A 88 -15.65 -0.72 -15.94
CA GLY A 88 -16.22 0.56 -16.34
C GLY A 88 -15.18 1.68 -16.30
N HIS A 89 -15.36 2.64 -15.38
CA HIS A 89 -14.43 3.75 -15.13
C HIS A 89 -13.45 3.47 -13.98
N ALA A 90 -13.58 2.32 -13.31
CA ALA A 90 -12.72 1.91 -12.23
C ALA A 90 -11.62 0.96 -12.74
N ARG A 91 -10.44 1.08 -12.14
CA ARG A 91 -9.30 0.19 -12.33
C ARG A 91 -9.01 -0.48 -11.00
N LEU A 92 -9.09 -1.80 -10.97
CA LEU A 92 -8.81 -2.60 -9.80
C LEU A 92 -7.43 -3.24 -9.94
N VAL A 93 -6.64 -3.15 -8.87
CA VAL A 93 -5.33 -3.78 -8.77
C VAL A 93 -5.27 -4.56 -7.47
N THR A 94 -4.98 -5.84 -7.54
CA THR A 94 -4.57 -6.63 -6.37
C THR A 94 -3.10 -7.00 -6.53
N THR A 95 -2.34 -6.94 -5.45
CA THR A 95 -0.92 -7.29 -5.43
C THR A 95 -0.49 -7.57 -3.99
N ASN A 96 0.80 -7.77 -3.76
CA ASN A 96 1.35 -7.89 -2.42
C ASN A 96 2.57 -7.00 -2.27
N ALA A 97 2.73 -6.43 -1.07
CA ALA A 97 4.03 -5.95 -0.60
C ALA A 97 4.73 -7.06 0.17
N VAL A 98 6.07 -7.08 0.12
CA VAL A 98 6.87 -8.06 0.85
C VAL A 98 7.77 -7.36 1.86
N ILE A 99 7.76 -7.82 3.11
CA ILE A 99 8.63 -7.29 4.16
C ILE A 99 9.62 -8.36 4.55
N LEU A 100 10.87 -7.97 4.64
CA LEU A 100 11.96 -8.86 5.01
C LEU A 100 12.52 -8.42 6.35
N ASP A 101 12.36 -9.26 7.36
CA ASP A 101 13.11 -9.11 8.61
C ASP A 101 14.51 -9.69 8.41
N ARG A 102 15.49 -8.79 8.25
CA ARG A 102 16.91 -9.14 8.05
C ARG A 102 17.55 -9.84 9.26
N GLN A 103 16.98 -9.72 10.45
CA GLN A 103 17.52 -10.38 11.65
C GLN A 103 17.09 -11.84 11.73
N THR A 104 15.85 -12.13 11.34
CA THR A 104 15.27 -13.48 11.39
C THR A 104 15.30 -14.21 10.04
N ALA A 105 15.64 -13.49 8.96
CA ALA A 105 15.51 -13.95 7.57
C ALA A 105 14.07 -14.32 7.18
N GLU A 106 13.07 -13.76 7.89
CA GLU A 106 11.66 -14.03 7.62
C GLU A 106 11.12 -13.06 6.56
N LEU A 107 10.50 -13.62 5.51
CA LEU A 107 9.79 -12.87 4.49
C LEU A 107 8.28 -12.94 4.73
N THR A 108 7.66 -11.81 5.06
CA THR A 108 6.23 -11.67 5.27
C THR A 108 5.56 -11.04 4.05
N VAL A 109 4.40 -11.58 3.67
CA VAL A 109 3.62 -11.10 2.51
C VAL A 109 2.38 -10.38 2.99
N HIS A 110 2.19 -9.15 2.56
CA HIS A 110 1.05 -8.31 2.89
C HIS A 110 0.22 -8.04 1.64
N ALA A 111 -1.05 -8.46 1.66
CA ALA A 111 -1.97 -8.19 0.56
C ALA A 111 -2.26 -6.69 0.44
N VAL A 112 -2.24 -6.18 -0.78
CA VAL A 112 -2.56 -4.80 -1.13
C VAL A 112 -3.58 -4.82 -2.25
N SER A 113 -4.76 -4.24 -2.02
CA SER A 113 -5.73 -4.02 -3.11
C SER A 113 -5.99 -2.54 -3.27
N MET A 114 -6.14 -2.09 -4.51
CA MET A 114 -6.39 -0.71 -4.85
C MET A 114 -7.50 -0.64 -5.88
N VAL A 115 -8.43 0.28 -5.69
CA VAL A 115 -9.38 0.68 -6.73
C VAL A 115 -9.16 2.15 -7.03
N THR A 116 -9.12 2.48 -8.32
CA THR A 116 -8.87 3.83 -8.81
C THR A 116 -9.94 4.21 -9.82
N THR A 117 -10.62 5.33 -9.58
CA THR A 117 -11.50 6.00 -10.55
C THR A 117 -10.81 7.25 -11.08
N ASP A 118 -11.51 8.04 -11.89
CA ASP A 118 -11.00 9.32 -12.38
C ASP A 118 -10.74 10.34 -11.24
N ARG A 119 -11.38 10.14 -10.08
CA ARG A 119 -11.39 11.14 -8.98
C ARG A 119 -10.98 10.60 -7.62
N ALA A 120 -10.93 9.29 -7.41
CA ALA A 120 -10.48 8.74 -6.14
C ALA A 120 -9.71 7.44 -6.28
N MET A 121 -8.73 7.26 -5.40
CA MET A 121 -8.09 5.97 -5.16
C MET A 121 -8.39 5.50 -3.75
N ILE A 122 -8.85 4.26 -3.61
CA ILE A 122 -8.92 3.56 -2.33
C ILE A 122 -7.84 2.48 -2.33
N CYS A 123 -7.05 2.40 -1.25
CA CYS A 123 -6.01 1.40 -1.05
C CYS A 123 -6.28 0.65 0.26
N LEU A 124 -6.46 -0.67 0.16
CA LEU A 124 -6.67 -1.58 1.26
C LEU A 124 -5.37 -2.33 1.58
N VAL A 125 -4.79 -2.04 2.73
CA VAL A 125 -3.56 -2.69 3.24
C VAL A 125 -3.55 -2.69 4.77
N ASP A 126 -3.26 -3.82 5.38
CA ASP A 126 -3.06 -3.88 6.83
C ASP A 126 -1.77 -3.15 7.23
N PRO A 127 -1.67 -2.49 8.39
CA PRO A 127 -0.48 -1.75 8.78
C PRO A 127 0.79 -2.61 8.75
N VAL A 128 1.78 -2.22 7.91
CA VAL A 128 3.01 -2.97 7.65
C VAL A 128 4.26 -2.33 8.31
N GLY A 129 4.06 -1.57 9.39
CA GLY A 129 5.13 -0.74 9.96
C GLY A 129 5.56 0.39 9.01
N ASP A 130 6.81 0.85 9.12
CA ASP A 130 7.32 2.00 8.36
C ASP A 130 7.85 1.63 6.96
N GLU A 131 8.08 0.35 6.68
CA GLU A 131 8.69 -0.13 5.43
C GLU A 131 7.74 -0.03 4.24
N PHE A 132 6.44 -0.23 4.46
CA PHE A 132 5.41 -0.03 3.46
C PHE A 132 4.20 0.69 4.06
N ASN A 133 4.15 2.01 3.87
CA ASN A 133 3.07 2.86 4.37
C ASN A 133 2.55 3.78 3.24
N PRO A 134 1.51 3.35 2.50
CA PRO A 134 0.96 4.14 1.39
C PRO A 134 0.44 5.52 1.80
N ALA A 135 -0.18 5.65 2.98
CA ALA A 135 -0.69 6.93 3.45
C ALA A 135 0.44 7.96 3.62
N HIS A 136 1.57 7.52 4.22
CA HIS A 136 2.74 8.37 4.40
C HIS A 136 3.42 8.72 3.08
N LEU A 137 3.49 7.75 2.17
CA LEU A 137 4.02 7.96 0.83
C LEU A 137 3.20 9.03 0.08
N LEU A 138 1.88 8.88 0.04
CA LEU A 138 0.98 9.79 -0.66
C LEU A 138 0.98 11.19 -0.03
N ALA A 139 0.95 11.28 1.30
CA ALA A 139 1.02 12.55 2.01
C ALA A 139 2.31 13.34 1.67
N LYS A 140 3.45 12.64 1.55
CA LYS A 140 4.74 13.24 1.17
C LYS A 140 4.85 13.66 -0.29
N LYS A 141 3.99 13.14 -1.17
CA LYS A 141 4.04 13.35 -2.62
C LYS A 141 2.96 14.31 -3.12
N SER A 142 2.41 15.15 -2.24
CA SER A 142 1.32 16.09 -2.55
C SER A 142 1.56 16.94 -3.80
N ASP A 143 2.80 17.41 -4.04
CA ASP A 143 3.12 18.19 -5.24
C ASP A 143 3.00 17.36 -6.54
N GLN A 144 3.41 16.09 -6.52
CA GLN A 144 3.27 15.20 -7.68
C GLN A 144 1.80 14.82 -7.93
N LEU A 145 1.03 14.64 -6.85
CA LEU A 145 -0.41 14.35 -6.91
C LEU A 145 -1.22 15.54 -7.43
N ALA A 146 -0.76 16.77 -7.19
CA ALA A 146 -1.40 17.97 -7.71
C ALA A 146 -1.35 18.04 -9.24
N ASP A 147 -0.26 17.60 -9.85
CA ASP A 147 -0.07 17.60 -11.30
C ASP A 147 -0.58 16.31 -11.97
N GLY A 148 -0.37 15.16 -11.33
CA GLY A 148 -0.63 13.83 -11.90
C GLY A 148 -1.92 13.16 -11.45
N GLY A 149 -2.68 13.77 -10.53
CA GLY A 149 -3.97 13.28 -10.06
C GLY A 149 -3.91 11.87 -9.45
N VAL A 150 -5.00 11.14 -9.60
CA VAL A 150 -5.20 9.82 -8.98
C VAL A 150 -4.36 8.72 -9.64
N GLU A 151 -4.13 8.80 -10.96
CA GLU A 151 -3.25 7.86 -11.67
C GLU A 151 -1.81 7.92 -11.14
N CYS A 152 -1.32 9.13 -10.80
CA CYS A 152 -0.03 9.29 -10.14
C CYS A 152 -0.02 8.65 -8.75
N ALA A 153 -1.12 8.72 -7.99
CA ALA A 153 -1.24 8.03 -6.71
C ALA A 153 -1.07 6.52 -6.86
N LEU A 154 -1.77 5.92 -7.84
CA LEU A 154 -1.66 4.49 -8.15
C LEU A 154 -0.21 4.12 -8.54
N GLN A 155 0.42 4.91 -9.41
CA GLN A 155 1.80 4.70 -9.82
C GLN A 155 2.77 4.78 -8.63
N LEU A 156 2.58 5.73 -7.72
CA LEU A 156 3.41 5.89 -6.53
C LEU A 156 3.31 4.67 -5.62
N VAL A 157 2.09 4.20 -5.34
CA VAL A 157 1.88 3.02 -4.48
C VAL A 157 2.44 1.76 -5.15
N LEU A 158 2.20 1.56 -6.45
CA LEU A 158 2.79 0.44 -7.19
C LEU A 158 4.32 0.49 -7.23
N GLY A 159 4.91 1.68 -7.42
CA GLY A 159 6.34 1.88 -7.33
C GLY A 159 6.89 1.47 -5.97
N ALA A 160 6.21 1.85 -4.88
CA ALA A 160 6.60 1.43 -3.54
C ALA A 160 6.46 -0.09 -3.34
N VAL A 161 5.41 -0.73 -3.88
CA VAL A 161 5.27 -2.19 -3.86
C VAL A 161 6.45 -2.85 -4.58
N ILE A 162 6.79 -2.39 -5.78
CA ILE A 162 7.93 -2.92 -6.56
C ILE A 162 9.23 -2.77 -5.77
N SER A 163 9.47 -1.62 -5.14
CA SER A 163 10.65 -1.41 -4.31
C SER A 163 10.74 -2.39 -3.14
N THR A 164 9.61 -2.89 -2.60
CA THR A 164 9.65 -3.94 -1.57
C THR A 164 10.25 -5.24 -2.11
N TYR A 165 9.93 -5.62 -3.35
CA TYR A 165 10.51 -6.80 -4.01
C TYR A 165 11.99 -6.59 -4.35
N GLU A 166 12.36 -5.42 -4.86
CA GLU A 166 13.75 -5.08 -5.16
C GLU A 166 14.64 -5.21 -3.91
N ASN A 167 14.18 -4.65 -2.79
CA ASN A 167 14.88 -4.74 -1.50
C ASN A 167 15.05 -6.19 -1.01
N ALA A 168 14.04 -7.04 -1.22
CA ALA A 168 14.10 -8.45 -0.83
C ALA A 168 15.06 -9.25 -1.72
N VAL A 169 15.05 -9.00 -3.04
CA VAL A 169 15.96 -9.66 -3.99
C VAL A 169 17.40 -9.26 -3.73
N GLU A 170 17.68 -7.97 -3.57
CA GLU A 170 19.03 -7.48 -3.25
C GLU A 170 19.58 -8.15 -1.99
N TRP A 171 18.79 -8.25 -0.92
CA TRP A 171 19.22 -8.93 0.29
C TRP A 171 19.42 -10.44 0.11
N LEU A 172 18.60 -11.11 -0.69
CA LEU A 172 18.77 -12.53 -0.99
C LEU A 172 20.06 -12.79 -1.76
N GLU A 173 20.42 -11.92 -2.71
CA GLU A 173 21.69 -11.99 -3.45
C GLU A 173 22.88 -11.82 -2.49
N ASP A 174 22.87 -10.77 -1.67
CA ASP A 174 23.93 -10.51 -0.67
C ASP A 174 24.09 -11.67 0.33
N SER A 175 22.96 -12.23 0.77
CA SER A 175 22.95 -13.34 1.75
C SER A 175 23.43 -14.65 1.11
N ASN A 176 23.10 -14.89 -0.16
CA ASN A 176 23.57 -16.06 -0.89
C ASN A 176 25.10 -16.00 -1.10
N ASP A 177 25.65 -14.84 -1.43
CA ASP A 177 27.10 -14.66 -1.56
C ASP A 177 27.82 -14.86 -0.22
N GLN A 178 27.27 -14.32 0.88
CA GLN A 178 27.79 -14.54 2.23
C GLN A 178 27.75 -16.01 2.63
N LEU A 179 26.64 -16.70 2.34
CA LEU A 179 26.47 -18.11 2.64
C LEU A 179 27.44 -18.97 1.80
N ALA A 180 27.60 -18.66 0.52
CA ALA A 180 28.56 -19.36 -0.34
C ALA A 180 29.99 -19.20 0.19
N ASN A 181 30.40 -17.98 0.55
CA ASN A 181 31.71 -17.75 1.15
C ASN A 181 31.87 -18.53 2.46
N ALA A 182 30.87 -18.51 3.36
CA ALA A 182 30.93 -19.29 4.60
C ALA A 182 31.05 -20.80 4.35
N LEU A 183 30.31 -21.34 3.39
CA LEU A 183 30.33 -22.78 3.05
C LEU A 183 31.64 -23.24 2.41
N PHE A 184 32.29 -22.39 1.62
CA PHE A 184 33.49 -22.75 0.87
C PHE A 184 34.80 -22.28 1.50
N GLU A 185 34.78 -21.25 2.35
CA GLU A 185 35.98 -20.70 3.00
C GLU A 185 36.25 -21.27 4.40
N GLU A 186 35.29 -21.93 5.08
CA GLU A 186 35.52 -22.51 6.42
C GLU A 186 35.07 -23.98 6.58
N ARG A 187 36.01 -24.92 6.33
CA ARG A 187 36.01 -26.37 6.68
C ARG A 187 34.74 -27.19 6.31
N PRO A 188 34.84 -28.18 5.39
CA PRO A 188 33.70 -29.05 5.07
C PRO A 188 33.24 -29.87 6.29
N LEU A 189 31.92 -29.87 6.56
CA LEU A 189 31.30 -30.68 7.62
C LEU A 189 31.59 -32.17 7.43
N ASN A 190 31.92 -32.86 8.53
CA ASN A 190 32.22 -34.28 8.46
C ASN A 190 30.94 -35.14 8.54
N LYS A 191 31.08 -36.42 8.19
CA LYS A 191 29.96 -37.37 8.02
C LYS A 191 29.12 -37.61 9.28
N PHE A 192 29.65 -37.30 10.46
CA PHE A 192 28.93 -37.45 11.74
C PHE A 192 28.03 -36.24 12.02
N GLU A 193 28.49 -35.04 11.64
CA GLU A 193 27.76 -33.78 11.78
C GLU A 193 26.58 -33.69 10.80
N GLN A 194 26.68 -34.36 9.64
CA GLN A 194 25.62 -34.44 8.64
C GLN A 194 24.42 -35.31 9.04
N LEU A 195 24.54 -36.20 10.05
CA LEU A 195 23.47 -37.15 10.42
C LEU A 195 22.52 -36.64 11.51
N TRP A 196 22.82 -35.51 12.16
CA TRP A 196 22.05 -34.97 13.29
C TRP A 196 21.79 -33.46 13.20
N ALA A 197 22.04 -32.84 12.05
CA ALA A 197 21.69 -31.45 11.75
C ALA A 197 20.31 -31.36 11.08
#